data_AF-A0AAD9FP16-F1
#
_entry.id   AF-A0AAD9FP16-F1
#
_cell.length_a   1.000
_cell.length_b   1.000
_cell.length_c   1.000
_cell.angle_alpha   90.00
_cell.angle_beta   90.00
_cell.angle_gamma   90.00
#
_symmetry.space_group_name_H-M   'P 1'
#
loop_
_entity.id
_entity.type
_entity.pdbx_description
1 polymer ?
#
loop_
_entity_poly.entity_id
_entity_poly.type
_entity_poly.pdbx_seq_one_letter_code
_entity_poly.pdbx_strand_id
1 'polypeptide(L)'
;MVAVPEPARPVPSIHTVRAAQNAAKSPHGLVNLIRLIASLDAAATDLTLDDEDDKVERQRVEEQVAKDIQAAVYARAMLEALKSGNEGASSTKGTLDDLDRTLTSLEDRYTVALAPRVTSLPLSKTLSRVSAVSSRVPTRPSSAMNHTPVSTGTDETSQNPRSTTYVPPTTLRKRKNPPLSTYLQTRAAEDTTGTDAGLLPIRAKPVPPAEKSSRDQLLGAGTAGMGAAQLHEELGGQLADMSHRLKLNAVHFSNSLEAEKALLETSQETLENNLTATRSSKKNLSAVSKKGRGTTCMTLGVVILVLIIFVWTYMLIRFT
;
A
#
# COMPACT_ATOMS: atom_id res chain seq x y z
N MET A 1 -47.53 9.16 -9.29
CA MET A 1 -46.18 8.68 -8.94
C MET A 1 -45.25 9.09 -10.06
N VAL A 2 -44.52 10.19 -9.89
CA VAL A 2 -43.51 10.63 -10.86
C VAL A 2 -42.27 9.80 -10.58
N ALA A 3 -41.86 8.96 -11.54
CA ALA A 3 -40.63 8.20 -11.45
C ALA A 3 -39.47 9.21 -11.39
N VAL A 4 -38.85 9.33 -10.21
CA VAL A 4 -37.62 10.11 -10.04
C VAL A 4 -36.58 9.44 -10.93
N PRO A 5 -36.00 10.15 -11.91
CA PRO A 5 -34.97 9.57 -12.76
C PRO A 5 -33.79 9.17 -11.88
N GLU A 6 -33.45 7.89 -11.89
CA GLU A 6 -32.29 7.36 -11.19
C GLU A 6 -31.04 8.12 -11.69
N PRO A 7 -30.25 8.73 -10.80
CA PRO A 7 -29.07 9.48 -11.20
C PRO A 7 -28.13 8.56 -12.00
N ALA A 8 -27.74 9.01 -13.19
CA ALA A 8 -26.88 8.27 -14.09
C ALA A 8 -25.56 7.95 -13.38
N ARG A 9 -25.40 6.69 -12.96
CA ARG A 9 -24.23 6.25 -12.21
C ARG A 9 -22.97 6.35 -13.08
N PRO A 10 -21.84 6.82 -12.54
CA PRO A 10 -20.59 6.88 -13.28
C PRO A 10 -20.14 5.47 -13.68
N VAL A 11 -20.06 5.22 -14.99
CA VAL A 11 -19.65 3.93 -15.53
C VAL A 11 -18.14 3.75 -15.33
N PRO A 12 -17.67 2.65 -14.71
CA PRO A 12 -16.24 2.41 -14.54
C PRO A 12 -15.55 2.24 -15.89
N SER A 13 -14.34 2.81 -16.01
CA SER A 13 -13.50 2.59 -17.19
C SER A 13 -13.09 1.10 -17.29
N ILE A 14 -12.84 0.60 -18.51
CA ILE A 14 -12.39 -0.79 -18.72
C ILE A 14 -11.09 -1.08 -17.96
N HIS A 15 -10.19 -0.08 -17.89
CA HIS A 15 -8.92 -0.19 -17.17
C HIS A 15 -9.13 -0.32 -15.66
N THR A 16 -10.06 0.44 -15.08
CA THR A 16 -10.37 0.36 -13.65
C THR A 16 -11.01 -0.98 -13.29
N VAL A 17 -11.90 -1.51 -14.14
CA VAL A 17 -12.49 -2.85 -13.94
C VAL A 17 -11.40 -3.92 -13.95
N ARG A 18 -10.48 -3.88 -14.92
CA ARG A 18 -9.39 -4.88 -15.00
C ARG A 18 -8.43 -4.79 -13.81
N ALA A 19 -8.09 -3.58 -13.39
CA ALA A 19 -7.26 -3.37 -12.21
C ALA A 19 -7.94 -3.90 -10.94
N ALA A 20 -9.24 -3.60 -10.77
CA ALA A 20 -10.05 -4.07 -9.65
C ALA A 20 -10.17 -5.60 -9.61
N GLN A 21 -10.37 -6.24 -10.76
CA GLN A 21 -10.37 -7.70 -10.88
C GLN A 21 -9.03 -8.33 -10.48
N ASN A 22 -7.92 -7.75 -10.91
CA ASN A 22 -6.60 -8.23 -10.51
C ASN A 22 -6.35 -8.05 -9.01
N ALA A 23 -6.81 -6.94 -8.42
CA ALA A 23 -6.72 -6.69 -7.00
C ALA A 23 -7.64 -7.62 -6.18
N ALA A 24 -8.83 -7.94 -6.69
CA ALA A 24 -9.77 -8.87 -6.07
C ALA A 24 -9.23 -10.30 -5.99
N LYS A 25 -8.43 -10.72 -6.99
CA LYS A 25 -7.73 -12.02 -6.98
C LYS A 25 -6.60 -12.10 -5.95
N SER A 26 -6.19 -10.98 -5.36
CA SER A 26 -5.17 -10.96 -4.30
C SER A 26 -5.72 -11.58 -3.01
N PRO A 27 -4.91 -12.33 -2.23
CA PRO A 27 -5.33 -12.85 -0.93
C PRO A 27 -5.76 -11.74 0.06
N HIS A 28 -5.29 -10.51 -0.15
CA HIS A 28 -5.65 -9.34 0.67
C HIS A 28 -6.73 -8.46 0.05
N GLY A 29 -7.42 -8.92 -1.01
CA GLY A 29 -8.41 -8.14 -1.74
C GLY A 29 -9.51 -7.60 -0.83
N LEU A 30 -10.15 -8.47 -0.04
CA LEU A 30 -11.22 -8.09 0.87
C LEU A 30 -10.75 -7.09 1.94
N VAL A 31 -9.58 -7.33 2.56
CA VAL A 31 -9.02 -6.46 3.61
C VAL A 31 -8.69 -5.08 3.04
N ASN A 32 -8.15 -5.02 1.82
CA ASN A 32 -7.84 -3.76 1.15
C ASN A 32 -9.12 -3.00 0.79
N LEU A 33 -10.17 -3.69 0.36
CA LEU A 33 -11.48 -3.09 0.07
C LEU A 33 -12.10 -2.48 1.34
N ILE A 34 -12.09 -3.22 2.47
CA ILE A 34 -12.60 -2.72 3.75
C ILE A 34 -11.86 -1.43 4.16
N ARG A 35 -10.53 -1.42 4.08
CA ARG A 35 -9.71 -0.23 4.41
C ARG A 35 -9.99 0.95 3.49
N LEU A 36 -10.15 0.69 2.20
CA LEU A 36 -10.47 1.74 1.22
C LEU A 36 -11.82 2.37 1.53
N ILE A 37 -12.86 1.57 1.77
CA ILE A 37 -14.19 2.06 2.10
C ILE A 37 -14.18 2.85 3.43
N ALA A 38 -13.47 2.36 4.44
CA ALA A 38 -13.30 3.08 5.70
C ALA A 38 -12.58 4.43 5.52
N SER A 39 -11.58 4.50 4.62
CA SER A 39 -10.90 5.76 4.31
C SER A 39 -11.78 6.75 3.54
N LEU A 40 -12.64 6.26 2.64
CA LEU A 40 -13.61 7.09 1.92
C LEU A 40 -14.71 7.61 2.85
N ASP A 41 -15.17 6.80 3.81
CA ASP A 41 -16.16 7.26 4.79
C ASP A 41 -15.57 8.32 5.73
N ALA A 42 -14.32 8.14 6.18
CA ALA A 42 -13.62 9.18 6.93
C ALA A 42 -13.46 10.49 6.13
N ALA A 43 -13.09 10.40 4.85
CA ALA A 43 -12.99 11.57 3.97
C ALA A 43 -14.35 12.25 3.73
N ALA A 44 -15.42 11.46 3.57
CA ALA A 44 -16.78 11.97 3.43
C ALA A 44 -17.27 12.71 4.69
N THR A 45 -16.86 12.29 5.88
CA THR A 45 -17.18 13.02 7.12
C THR A 45 -16.43 14.35 7.24
N ASP A 46 -15.20 14.43 6.75
CA ASP A 46 -14.37 15.65 6.80
C ASP A 46 -14.96 16.77 5.92
N LEU A 47 -15.55 16.40 4.77
CA LEU A 47 -16.21 17.32 3.83
C LEU A 47 -17.43 18.07 4.40
N THR A 48 -17.93 17.67 5.56
CA THR A 48 -19.12 18.31 6.19
C THR A 48 -18.79 19.45 7.14
N LEU A 49 -17.50 19.74 7.34
CA LEU A 49 -17.02 20.78 8.25
C LEU A 49 -16.30 21.86 7.42
N ASP A 50 -16.62 23.13 7.71
CA ASP A 50 -15.98 24.35 7.20
C ASP A 50 -16.62 25.01 5.96
N ASP A 51 -17.67 25.79 6.20
CA ASP A 51 -18.22 26.83 5.31
C ASP A 51 -17.33 28.09 5.29
N GLU A 52 -16.03 27.95 5.01
CA GLU A 52 -15.15 29.12 4.85
C GLU A 52 -15.02 29.49 3.35
N ASP A 53 -15.15 30.79 3.06
CA ASP A 53 -15.43 31.37 1.74
C ASP A 53 -14.24 31.42 0.77
N ASP A 54 -13.17 30.67 1.04
CA ASP A 54 -11.95 30.69 0.25
C ASP A 54 -12.10 29.90 -1.05
N LYS A 55 -12.16 30.63 -2.19
CA LYS A 55 -12.25 30.06 -3.55
C LYS A 55 -11.14 29.04 -3.87
N VAL A 56 -9.95 29.20 -3.27
CA VAL A 56 -8.82 28.29 -3.48
C VAL A 56 -9.04 26.95 -2.79
N GLU A 57 -9.58 26.95 -1.58
CA GLU A 57 -9.91 25.73 -0.85
C GLU A 57 -11.06 24.99 -1.53
N ARG A 58 -12.04 25.71 -2.08
CA ARG A 58 -13.11 25.09 -2.90
C ARG A 58 -12.58 24.28 -4.07
N GLN A 59 -11.57 24.78 -4.79
CA GLN A 59 -10.98 24.05 -5.91
C GLN A 59 -10.23 22.79 -5.46
N ARG A 60 -9.56 22.85 -4.30
CA ARG A 60 -8.88 21.68 -3.71
C ARG A 60 -9.87 20.62 -3.26
N VAL A 61 -10.96 21.04 -2.64
CA VAL A 61 -12.06 20.17 -2.22
C VAL A 61 -12.70 19.51 -3.44
N GLU A 62 -12.95 20.24 -4.52
CA GLU A 62 -13.51 19.67 -5.75
C GLU A 62 -12.57 18.61 -6.37
N GLU A 63 -11.27 18.88 -6.43
CA GLU A 63 -10.29 17.91 -6.94
C GLU A 63 -10.24 16.66 -6.04
N GLN A 64 -10.35 16.84 -4.72
CA GLN A 64 -10.37 15.73 -3.77
C GLN A 64 -11.63 14.88 -3.92
N VAL A 65 -12.80 15.51 -4.00
CA VAL A 65 -14.08 14.81 -4.22
C VAL A 65 -14.07 14.04 -5.54
N ALA A 66 -13.49 14.61 -6.61
CA ALA A 66 -13.36 13.91 -7.89
C ALA A 66 -12.49 12.63 -7.77
N LYS A 67 -11.41 12.69 -6.98
CA LYS A 67 -10.56 11.51 -6.70
C LYS A 67 -11.31 10.47 -5.87
N ASP A 68 -12.05 10.92 -4.85
CA ASP A 68 -12.82 10.04 -3.99
C ASP A 68 -13.94 9.31 -4.76
N ILE A 69 -14.60 9.99 -5.70
CA ILE A 69 -15.59 9.37 -6.60
C ILE A 69 -14.94 8.29 -7.46
N GLN A 70 -13.75 8.55 -8.05
CA GLN A 70 -13.04 7.55 -8.83
C GLN A 70 -12.64 6.33 -7.97
N ALA A 71 -12.23 6.58 -6.72
CA ALA A 71 -11.92 5.52 -5.76
C ALA A 71 -13.17 4.71 -5.37
N ALA A 72 -14.33 5.35 -5.20
CA ALA A 72 -15.60 4.67 -4.94
C ALA A 72 -16.02 3.77 -6.12
N VAL A 73 -15.89 4.27 -7.36
CA VAL A 73 -16.15 3.49 -8.58
C VAL A 73 -15.21 2.28 -8.68
N TYR A 74 -13.93 2.46 -8.34
CA TYR A 74 -12.96 1.35 -8.27
C TYR A 74 -13.33 0.34 -7.18
N ALA A 75 -13.70 0.80 -5.99
CA ALA A 75 -14.15 -0.04 -4.89
C ALA A 75 -15.38 -0.88 -5.29
N ARG A 76 -16.31 -0.31 -6.06
CA ARG A 76 -17.48 -1.03 -6.58
C ARG A 76 -17.11 -2.14 -7.54
N ALA A 77 -16.25 -1.84 -8.51
CA ALA A 77 -15.75 -2.86 -9.45
C ALA A 77 -15.00 -3.98 -8.71
N MET A 78 -14.30 -3.65 -7.62
CA MET A 78 -13.60 -4.63 -6.80
C MET A 78 -14.57 -5.49 -5.97
N LEU A 79 -15.62 -4.88 -5.43
CA LEU A 79 -16.69 -5.57 -4.69
C LEU A 79 -17.45 -6.53 -5.60
N GLU A 80 -17.77 -6.13 -6.83
CA GLU A 80 -18.41 -6.99 -7.83
C GLU A 80 -17.50 -8.16 -8.23
N ALA A 81 -16.21 -7.89 -8.47
CA ALA A 81 -15.23 -8.94 -8.75
C ALA A 81 -15.10 -9.94 -7.59
N LEU A 82 -15.09 -9.46 -6.34
CA LEU A 82 -15.08 -10.32 -5.15
C LEU A 82 -16.39 -11.11 -5.00
N LYS A 83 -17.56 -10.51 -5.25
CA LYS A 83 -18.84 -11.22 -5.23
C LYS A 83 -18.87 -12.34 -6.27
N SER A 84 -18.38 -12.08 -7.49
CA SER A 84 -18.32 -13.09 -8.56
C SER A 84 -17.29 -14.20 -8.33
N GLY A 85 -16.17 -13.91 -7.68
CA GLY A 85 -15.12 -14.89 -7.42
C GLY A 85 -15.35 -15.75 -6.17
N ASN A 86 -16.31 -15.37 -5.31
CA ASN A 86 -16.45 -15.92 -3.96
C ASN A 86 -17.75 -16.72 -3.75
N GLU A 87 -18.27 -17.35 -4.81
CA GLU A 87 -19.51 -18.13 -4.78
C GLU A 87 -19.52 -19.29 -3.76
N GLY A 88 -18.36 -19.68 -3.22
CA GLY A 88 -18.21 -20.81 -2.30
C GLY A 88 -18.17 -20.52 -0.79
N ALA A 89 -17.89 -19.28 -0.35
CA ALA A 89 -17.65 -19.00 1.08
C ALA A 89 -18.78 -18.21 1.74
N SER A 90 -19.75 -18.91 2.34
CA SER A 90 -20.91 -18.30 3.02
C SER A 90 -20.55 -17.29 4.13
N SER A 91 -19.37 -17.37 4.74
CA SER A 91 -18.98 -16.49 5.86
C SER A 91 -18.69 -15.04 5.44
N THR A 92 -18.38 -14.79 4.17
CA THR A 92 -17.96 -13.47 3.66
C THR A 92 -19.08 -12.75 2.91
N LYS A 93 -20.22 -13.41 2.68
CA LYS A 93 -21.38 -12.80 2.02
C LYS A 93 -21.96 -11.64 2.84
N GLY A 94 -22.12 -11.83 4.15
CA GLY A 94 -22.66 -10.78 5.04
C GLY A 94 -21.80 -9.53 5.03
N THR A 95 -20.47 -9.67 5.10
CA THR A 95 -19.56 -8.52 5.06
C THR A 95 -19.58 -7.82 3.71
N LEU A 96 -19.69 -8.55 2.59
CA LEU A 96 -19.81 -7.96 1.26
C LEU A 96 -21.12 -7.18 1.07
N ASP A 97 -22.22 -7.64 1.66
CA ASP A 97 -23.51 -6.93 1.62
C ASP A 97 -23.49 -5.66 2.49
N ASP A 98 -22.82 -5.70 3.65
CA ASP A 98 -22.61 -4.52 4.48
C ASP A 98 -21.73 -3.48 3.76
N LEU A 99 -20.67 -3.91 3.07
CA LEU A 99 -19.83 -3.02 2.26
C LEU A 99 -20.58 -2.40 1.07
N ASP A 100 -21.52 -3.12 0.47
CA ASP A 100 -22.34 -2.59 -0.62
C ASP A 100 -23.32 -1.51 -0.13
N ARG A 101 -23.87 -1.68 1.08
CA ARG A 101 -24.70 -0.66 1.74
C ARG A 101 -23.89 0.58 2.06
N THR A 102 -22.69 0.44 2.63
CA THR A 102 -21.85 1.60 2.95
C THR A 102 -21.40 2.32 1.70
N LEU A 103 -21.03 1.61 0.64
CA LEU A 103 -20.65 2.21 -0.64
C LEU A 103 -21.81 2.99 -1.28
N THR A 104 -23.03 2.44 -1.24
CA THR A 104 -24.23 3.13 -1.74
C THR A 104 -24.51 4.41 -0.94
N SER A 105 -24.40 4.35 0.40
CA SER A 105 -24.53 5.54 1.24
C SER A 105 -23.44 6.58 0.96
N LEU A 106 -22.22 6.18 0.62
CA LEU A 106 -21.13 7.09 0.25
C LEU A 106 -21.41 7.77 -1.08
N GLU A 107 -21.82 7.01 -2.09
CA GLU A 107 -22.20 7.57 -3.39
C GLU A 107 -23.32 8.60 -3.26
N ASP A 108 -24.34 8.33 -2.44
CA ASP A 108 -25.42 9.29 -2.17
C ASP A 108 -24.88 10.58 -1.51
N ARG A 109 -23.94 10.48 -0.57
CA ARG A 109 -23.33 11.67 0.06
C ARG A 109 -22.51 12.49 -0.94
N TYR A 110 -21.68 11.83 -1.76
CA TYR A 110 -20.86 12.51 -2.76
C TYR A 110 -21.69 13.12 -3.90
N THR A 111 -22.78 12.46 -4.31
CA THR A 111 -23.70 13.02 -5.33
C THR A 111 -24.44 14.24 -4.81
N VAL A 112 -24.89 14.23 -3.54
CA VAL A 112 -25.49 15.42 -2.89
C VAL A 112 -24.48 16.57 -2.79
N ALA A 113 -23.21 16.27 -2.47
CA ALA A 113 -22.15 17.29 -2.43
C ALA A 113 -21.87 17.93 -3.82
N LEU A 114 -22.05 17.18 -4.91
CA LEU A 114 -21.87 17.66 -6.28
C LEU A 114 -23.11 18.34 -6.89
N ALA A 115 -24.32 17.93 -6.47
CA ALA A 115 -25.59 18.40 -7.02
C ALA A 115 -25.78 19.95 -7.03
N PRO A 116 -25.35 20.74 -6.02
CA PRO A 116 -25.66 22.17 -6.00
C PRO A 116 -24.89 23.02 -7.04
N ARG A 117 -23.99 22.46 -7.86
CA ARG A 117 -23.13 23.27 -8.76
C ARG A 117 -23.26 23.04 -10.26
N VAL A 118 -24.08 22.10 -10.73
CA VAL A 118 -24.22 21.84 -12.19
C VAL A 118 -25.14 22.87 -12.89
N THR A 119 -25.84 23.73 -12.16
CA THR A 119 -26.79 24.69 -12.75
C THR A 119 -26.16 25.99 -13.30
N SER A 120 -24.84 26.15 -13.25
CA SER A 120 -24.19 27.36 -13.78
C SER A 120 -22.87 27.10 -14.51
N LEU A 121 -22.92 26.38 -15.63
CA LEU A 121 -21.92 26.56 -16.68
C LEU A 121 -22.59 26.71 -18.05
N PRO A 122 -22.43 27.85 -18.74
CA PRO A 122 -22.89 28.00 -20.11
C PRO A 122 -22.05 27.11 -21.03
N LEU A 123 -22.78 26.22 -21.68
CA LEU A 123 -22.42 25.34 -22.78
C LEU A 123 -21.60 26.04 -23.89
N SER A 124 -20.26 25.97 -23.83
CA SER A 124 -19.43 26.25 -25.01
C SER A 124 -19.28 24.97 -25.84
N LYS A 125 -20.12 24.90 -26.87
CA LYS A 125 -20.00 24.04 -28.05
C LYS A 125 -18.63 24.20 -28.71
N THR A 126 -17.89 23.10 -28.88
CA THR A 126 -17.13 22.83 -30.12
C THR A 126 -17.05 21.33 -30.35
N LEU A 127 -17.81 20.88 -31.35
CA LEU A 127 -17.82 19.53 -31.92
C LEU A 127 -16.70 19.39 -32.97
N SER A 128 -16.08 18.20 -32.95
CA SER A 128 -15.67 17.40 -34.13
C SER A 128 -14.43 17.76 -34.95
N ARG A 129 -13.90 16.68 -35.59
CA ARG A 129 -12.86 16.55 -36.64
C ARG A 129 -11.41 16.40 -36.13
N VAL A 130 -10.58 15.41 -36.48
CA VAL A 130 -10.54 14.39 -37.56
C VAL A 130 -9.74 13.16 -37.10
N SER A 131 -10.08 12.00 -37.65
CA SER A 131 -9.35 10.72 -37.69
C SER A 131 -7.85 10.80 -38.01
N ALA A 132 -7.13 9.77 -37.53
CA ALA A 132 -6.06 9.00 -38.16
C ALA A 132 -4.89 9.74 -38.85
N VAL A 133 -3.65 9.42 -38.46
CA VAL A 133 -2.54 9.06 -39.37
C VAL A 133 -1.27 8.70 -38.57
N SER A 134 -0.76 7.51 -38.89
CA SER A 134 0.65 7.11 -39.04
C SER A 134 1.65 7.25 -37.87
N SER A 135 2.06 6.07 -37.41
CA SER A 135 3.45 5.66 -37.19
C SER A 135 4.53 6.58 -37.75
N ARG A 136 5.47 7.02 -36.90
CA ARG A 136 6.87 7.20 -37.29
C ARG A 136 7.82 7.16 -36.09
N VAL A 137 8.70 6.17 -36.15
CA VAL A 137 10.00 6.07 -35.49
C VAL A 137 10.85 7.31 -35.82
N PRO A 138 11.68 7.78 -34.87
CA PRO A 138 12.96 8.37 -35.25
C PRO A 138 14.15 7.67 -34.60
N THR A 139 15.15 7.55 -35.45
CA THR A 139 16.43 6.87 -35.34
C THR A 139 17.42 7.64 -34.47
N ARG A 140 18.20 6.88 -33.71
CA ARG A 140 19.50 7.19 -33.13
C ARG A 140 20.47 7.85 -34.13
N PRO A 141 21.33 8.76 -33.67
CA PRO A 141 22.70 8.82 -34.15
C PRO A 141 23.71 8.61 -33.01
N SER A 142 24.79 7.92 -33.38
CA SER A 142 25.99 7.65 -32.59
C SER A 142 27.13 8.52 -33.12
N SER A 143 27.96 9.06 -32.22
CA SER A 143 29.41 9.38 -32.38
C SER A 143 29.82 10.20 -31.15
N ALA A 144 30.60 9.68 -30.19
CA ALA A 144 32.05 9.46 -30.22
C ALA A 144 32.85 10.76 -30.38
N MET A 145 33.48 11.26 -29.30
CA MET A 145 34.94 11.46 -29.19
C MET A 145 35.29 12.04 -27.80
N ASN A 146 36.46 11.60 -27.30
CA ASN A 146 37.15 11.99 -26.06
C ASN A 146 37.47 13.49 -25.97
N HIS A 147 37.81 13.98 -24.77
CA HIS A 147 39.04 14.76 -24.43
C HIS A 147 39.00 15.21 -22.95
N THR A 148 39.86 14.62 -22.11
CA THR A 148 40.57 15.30 -21.00
C THR A 148 41.55 16.32 -21.61
N PRO A 149 42.06 17.39 -20.93
CA PRO A 149 42.81 17.24 -19.67
C PRO A 149 42.96 18.49 -18.74
N VAL A 150 43.82 18.32 -17.72
CA VAL A 150 44.70 19.29 -17.01
C VAL A 150 44.18 20.15 -15.83
N SER A 151 44.88 19.95 -14.71
CA SER A 151 44.96 20.71 -13.46
C SER A 151 45.78 22.01 -13.56
N THR A 152 45.50 22.98 -12.68
CA THR A 152 46.47 23.92 -12.07
C THR A 152 45.76 24.48 -10.81
N GLY A 153 46.23 24.26 -9.57
CA GLY A 153 47.32 24.99 -8.89
C GLY A 153 46.85 26.41 -8.53
N THR A 154 46.92 26.98 -7.32
CA THR A 154 47.85 26.81 -6.19
C THR A 154 47.35 27.71 -5.03
N ASP A 155 47.50 27.24 -3.77
CA ASP A 155 47.77 27.89 -2.45
C ASP A 155 47.13 29.27 -2.07
N GLU A 156 46.81 29.63 -0.82
CA GLU A 156 47.54 29.41 0.43
C GLU A 156 46.67 29.76 1.69
N THR A 157 46.73 28.90 2.71
CA THR A 157 46.79 29.13 4.17
C THR A 157 45.98 30.23 4.89
N SER A 158 45.05 29.85 5.80
CA SER A 158 45.25 30.02 7.26
C SER A 158 44.08 29.52 8.16
N GLN A 159 44.44 28.62 9.07
CA GLN A 159 43.99 28.43 10.47
C GLN A 159 42.57 27.89 10.82
N ASN A 160 42.61 26.66 11.32
CA ASN A 160 41.66 25.93 12.20
C ASN A 160 41.84 26.43 13.68
N PRO A 161 40.90 26.25 14.66
CA PRO A 161 40.44 24.92 15.09
C PRO A 161 38.92 24.76 15.38
N ARG A 162 38.40 23.63 14.89
CA ARG A 162 37.52 22.66 15.58
C ARG A 162 36.03 23.01 15.71
N SER A 163 35.32 22.92 14.58
CA SER A 163 33.92 22.51 14.57
C SER A 163 33.83 20.98 14.45
N THR A 164 33.12 20.35 15.38
CA THR A 164 32.73 18.95 15.29
C THR A 164 31.79 18.79 14.10
N THR A 165 32.32 18.10 13.09
CA THR A 165 31.67 17.69 11.84
C THR A 165 30.29 17.08 12.10
N TYR A 166 29.25 17.85 11.77
CA TYR A 166 27.91 17.34 11.49
C TYR A 166 27.99 16.59 10.16
N VAL A 167 27.99 15.26 10.22
CA VAL A 167 27.82 14.41 9.05
C VAL A 167 26.32 14.30 8.81
N PRO A 168 25.74 14.86 7.75
CA PRO A 168 24.37 14.57 7.39
C PRO A 168 24.30 13.10 6.96
N PRO A 169 23.37 12.27 7.46
CA PRO A 169 23.11 10.99 6.85
C PRO A 169 22.35 11.22 5.53
N THR A 170 23.07 11.60 4.48
CA THR A 170 22.63 11.41 3.09
C THR A 170 22.83 9.94 2.73
N THR A 171 21.94 9.08 3.21
CA THR A 171 21.65 7.78 2.60
C THR A 171 20.15 7.53 2.62
N LEU A 172 19.38 8.42 2.00
CA LEU A 172 18.22 7.99 1.24
C LEU A 172 18.75 7.09 0.12
N ARG A 173 18.96 5.82 0.45
CA ARG A 173 19.17 4.74 -0.50
C ARG A 173 17.91 4.77 -1.37
N LYS A 174 17.99 5.43 -2.53
CA LYS A 174 17.05 5.22 -3.63
C LYS A 174 17.05 3.71 -3.84
N ARG A 175 16.07 3.02 -3.26
CA ARG A 175 15.70 1.67 -3.68
C ARG A 175 15.26 1.86 -5.13
N LYS A 176 16.21 1.67 -6.05
CA LYS A 176 15.89 1.18 -7.39
C LYS A 176 15.25 -0.18 -7.13
N ASN A 177 13.94 -0.17 -6.89
CA ASN A 177 13.16 -1.39 -7.03
C ASN A 177 13.42 -1.82 -8.47
N PRO A 178 14.09 -2.96 -8.71
CA PRO A 178 14.12 -3.50 -10.05
C PRO A 178 12.66 -3.61 -10.53
N PRO A 179 12.36 -3.29 -11.79
CA PRO A 179 11.00 -3.40 -12.29
C PRO A 179 10.50 -4.82 -12.00
N LEU A 180 9.22 -4.94 -11.60
CA LEU A 180 8.60 -6.20 -11.17
C LEU A 180 8.91 -7.36 -12.13
N SER A 181 9.03 -7.07 -13.43
CA SER A 181 9.45 -8.00 -14.47
C SER A 181 10.80 -8.66 -14.20
N THR A 182 11.80 -7.90 -13.75
CA THR A 182 13.13 -8.42 -13.42
C THR A 182 13.09 -9.27 -12.16
N TYR A 183 12.30 -8.89 -11.14
CA TYR A 183 12.12 -9.70 -9.94
C TYR A 183 11.42 -11.03 -10.23
N LEU A 184 10.37 -11.02 -11.05
CA LEU A 184 9.67 -12.24 -11.48
C LEU A 184 10.55 -13.13 -12.34
N GLN A 185 11.40 -12.56 -13.20
CA GLN A 185 12.32 -13.32 -14.03
C GLN A 185 13.46 -13.94 -13.21
N THR A 186 14.00 -13.21 -12.21
CA THR A 186 14.98 -13.77 -11.27
C THR A 186 14.36 -14.89 -10.44
N ARG A 187 13.13 -14.73 -9.97
CA ARG A 187 12.43 -15.76 -9.17
C ARG A 187 12.08 -17.01 -9.99
N ALA A 188 11.66 -16.83 -11.25
CA ALA A 188 11.42 -17.95 -12.16
C ALA A 188 12.71 -18.71 -12.49
N ALA A 189 13.84 -18.00 -12.59
CA ALA A 189 15.16 -18.63 -12.76
C ALA A 189 15.59 -19.40 -11.50
N GLU A 190 15.36 -18.82 -10.31
CA GLU A 190 15.64 -19.46 -9.01
C GLU A 190 14.81 -20.75 -8.81
N ASP A 191 13.53 -20.74 -9.21
CA ASP A 191 12.64 -21.90 -9.18
C ASP A 191 13.12 -23.03 -10.11
N THR A 192 13.73 -22.69 -11.27
CA THR A 192 14.37 -23.71 -12.14
C THR A 192 15.70 -24.24 -11.60
N THR A 193 16.42 -23.47 -10.77
CA THR A 193 17.74 -23.86 -10.26
C THR A 193 17.71 -24.58 -8.91
N GLY A 194 16.55 -24.66 -8.25
CA GLY A 194 16.33 -25.55 -7.09
C GLY A 194 17.32 -25.32 -5.95
N THR A 195 17.61 -24.08 -5.59
CA THR A 195 18.42 -23.75 -4.41
C THR A 195 17.55 -23.77 -3.14
N ASP A 196 18.03 -24.50 -2.12
CA ASP A 196 17.39 -24.93 -0.87
C ASP A 196 16.88 -23.83 0.10
N ALA A 197 16.46 -22.66 -0.39
CA ALA A 197 15.91 -21.57 0.44
C ALA A 197 14.38 -21.44 0.37
N GLY A 198 13.69 -22.40 -0.26
CA GLY A 198 12.24 -22.50 -0.32
C GLY A 198 11.74 -23.68 0.50
N LEU A 199 10.85 -23.41 1.46
CA LEU A 199 10.25 -24.35 2.43
C LEU A 199 9.37 -25.45 1.80
N LEU A 200 9.87 -26.23 0.83
CA LEU A 200 9.37 -27.53 0.40
C LEU A 200 10.25 -28.03 -0.78
N PRO A 201 11.05 -29.10 -0.63
CA PRO A 201 11.71 -29.73 -1.76
C PRO A 201 10.68 -30.58 -2.51
N ILE A 202 9.84 -29.97 -3.35
CA ILE A 202 9.12 -30.73 -4.37
C ILE A 202 10.12 -31.00 -5.50
N ARG A 203 11.02 -31.97 -5.28
CA ARG A 203 11.69 -32.65 -6.39
C ARG A 203 10.63 -33.46 -7.15
N ALA A 204 9.87 -32.80 -8.02
CA ALA A 204 9.15 -33.48 -9.07
C ALA A 204 10.18 -33.97 -10.10
N LYS A 205 10.65 -35.21 -9.93
CA LYS A 205 11.23 -35.95 -11.06
C LYS A 205 10.17 -35.98 -12.17
N PRO A 206 10.50 -35.64 -13.43
CA PRO A 206 9.60 -35.91 -14.54
C PRO A 206 9.53 -37.42 -14.72
N VAL A 207 8.44 -38.02 -14.24
CA VAL A 207 8.12 -39.43 -14.43
C VAL A 207 7.37 -39.55 -15.76
N PRO A 208 7.80 -40.42 -16.71
CA PRO A 208 7.07 -40.69 -17.94
C PRO A 208 5.70 -41.33 -17.64
N PRO A 209 4.70 -41.18 -18.52
CA PRO A 209 3.35 -41.63 -18.24
C PRO A 209 3.24 -43.14 -18.42
N ALA A 210 3.27 -43.90 -17.32
CA ALA A 210 2.89 -45.31 -17.35
C ALA A 210 2.50 -45.84 -15.96
N GLU A 211 1.31 -46.43 -15.94
CA GLU A 211 0.94 -47.62 -15.14
C GLU A 211 0.51 -47.40 -13.66
N LYS A 212 -0.82 -47.39 -13.49
CA LYS A 212 -1.59 -48.14 -12.50
C LYS A 212 -1.06 -48.18 -11.07
N SER A 213 -1.67 -47.31 -10.25
CA SER A 213 -2.14 -47.57 -8.88
C SER A 213 -1.54 -48.80 -8.17
N SER A 214 -0.44 -48.58 -7.45
CA SER A 214 0.16 -49.54 -6.51
C SER A 214 -0.75 -49.84 -5.30
N ARG A 215 -1.88 -49.15 -5.17
CA ARG A 215 -2.83 -49.31 -4.06
C ARG A 215 -3.78 -50.49 -4.26
N ASP A 216 -4.04 -50.89 -5.51
CA ASP A 216 -4.84 -52.08 -5.83
C ASP A 216 -4.04 -53.39 -5.70
N GLN A 217 -2.70 -53.31 -5.73
CA GLN A 217 -1.83 -54.48 -5.59
C GLN A 217 -1.69 -54.94 -4.13
N LEU A 218 -1.96 -54.07 -3.16
CA LEU A 218 -1.89 -54.38 -1.72
C LEU A 218 -3.15 -55.09 -1.19
N LEU A 219 -4.28 -54.96 -1.90
CA LEU A 219 -5.57 -55.55 -1.50
C LEU A 219 -5.99 -56.71 -2.40
N GLY A 220 -5.31 -56.91 -3.54
CA GLY A 220 -5.76 -57.82 -4.61
C GLY A 220 -4.95 -59.10 -4.83
N ALA A 221 -3.82 -59.32 -4.14
CA ALA A 221 -2.99 -60.51 -4.38
C ALA A 221 -2.60 -61.19 -3.06
N GLY A 222 -3.30 -62.27 -2.70
CA GLY A 222 -2.77 -63.24 -1.72
C GLY A 222 -3.79 -63.93 -0.83
N THR A 223 -4.66 -64.75 -1.39
CA THR A 223 -5.06 -65.98 -0.68
C THR A 223 -3.81 -66.85 -0.49
N ALA A 224 -3.20 -66.81 0.70
CA ALA A 224 -2.53 -67.94 1.40
C ALA A 224 -1.49 -67.44 2.43
N GLY A 225 -1.86 -67.42 3.71
CA GLY A 225 -0.95 -67.85 4.78
C GLY A 225 0.34 -67.07 5.09
N MET A 226 0.45 -65.76 4.87
CA MET A 226 1.50 -64.98 5.54
C MET A 226 1.13 -64.83 7.02
N GLY A 227 1.82 -65.57 7.88
CA GLY A 227 1.53 -65.69 9.30
C GLY A 227 1.50 -64.34 10.00
N ALA A 228 0.59 -64.18 10.97
CA ALA A 228 0.40 -62.96 11.76
C ALA A 228 1.71 -62.38 12.33
N ALA A 229 2.75 -63.20 12.53
CA ALA A 229 4.09 -62.76 12.93
C ALA A 229 4.78 -61.86 11.90
N GLN A 230 4.67 -62.16 10.60
CA GLN A 230 5.33 -61.40 9.53
C GLN A 230 4.64 -60.05 9.28
N LEU A 231 3.31 -60.00 9.44
CA LEU A 231 2.53 -58.76 9.40
C LEU A 231 2.83 -57.85 10.61
N HIS A 232 3.03 -58.45 11.79
CA HIS A 232 3.47 -57.72 12.98
C HIS A 232 4.88 -57.13 12.84
N GLU A 233 5.81 -57.84 12.19
CA GLU A 233 7.16 -57.35 11.95
C GLU A 233 7.17 -56.17 10.95
N GLU A 234 6.34 -56.23 9.91
CA GLU A 234 6.18 -55.14 8.94
C GLU A 234 5.53 -53.89 9.57
N LEU A 235 4.48 -54.06 10.39
CA LEU A 235 3.88 -52.96 11.14
C LEU A 235 4.84 -52.36 12.17
N GLY A 236 5.64 -53.19 12.84
CA GLY A 236 6.69 -52.76 13.76
C GLY A 236 7.76 -51.91 13.06
N GLY A 237 8.19 -52.32 11.86
CA GLY A 237 9.12 -51.57 11.02
C GLY A 237 8.55 -50.22 10.57
N GLN A 238 7.29 -50.19 10.13
CA GLN A 238 6.62 -48.95 9.74
C GLN A 238 6.44 -47.99 10.93
N LEU A 239 6.11 -48.52 12.11
CA LEU A 239 5.97 -47.70 13.31
C LEU A 239 7.32 -47.10 13.76
N ALA A 240 8.40 -47.86 13.63
CA ALA A 240 9.75 -47.38 13.92
C ALA A 240 10.17 -46.25 12.96
N ASP A 241 9.91 -46.40 11.66
CA ASP A 241 10.18 -45.35 10.66
C ASP A 241 9.32 -44.10 10.91
N MET A 242 8.02 -44.29 11.18
CA MET A 242 7.12 -43.18 11.50
C MET A 242 7.57 -42.44 12.76
N SER A 243 8.00 -43.15 13.81
CA SER A 243 8.52 -42.55 15.05
C SER A 243 9.81 -41.78 14.79
N HIS A 244 10.69 -42.30 13.92
CA HIS A 244 11.91 -41.61 13.52
C HIS A 244 11.60 -40.31 12.75
N ARG A 245 10.66 -40.35 11.81
CA ARG A 245 10.19 -39.15 11.08
C ARG A 245 9.54 -38.15 12.03
N LEU A 246 8.75 -38.61 12.99
CA LEU A 246 8.13 -37.75 13.99
C LEU A 246 9.19 -37.05 14.85
N LYS A 247 10.26 -37.77 15.23
CA LYS A 247 11.40 -37.20 15.95
C LYS A 247 12.13 -36.14 15.11
N LEU A 248 12.40 -36.42 13.85
CA LEU A 248 13.02 -35.43 12.94
C LEU A 248 12.14 -34.19 12.78
N ASN A 249 10.82 -34.37 12.62
CA ASN A 249 9.87 -33.27 12.56
C ASN A 249 9.86 -32.47 13.86
N ALA A 250 9.90 -33.13 15.02
CA ALA A 250 9.97 -32.45 16.31
C ALA A 250 11.25 -31.62 16.48
N VAL A 251 12.41 -32.14 16.06
CA VAL A 251 13.68 -31.39 16.04
C VAL A 251 13.61 -30.21 15.09
N HIS A 252 13.05 -30.40 13.89
CA HIS A 252 12.86 -29.31 12.94
C HIS A 252 11.92 -28.22 13.48
N PHE A 253 10.83 -28.60 14.15
CA PHE A 253 9.93 -27.65 14.80
C PHE A 253 10.60 -26.91 15.94
N SER A 254 11.43 -27.59 16.75
CA SER A 254 12.21 -26.93 17.81
C SER A 254 13.14 -25.86 17.25
N ASN A 255 13.89 -26.19 16.18
CA ASN A 255 14.81 -25.24 15.56
C ASN A 255 14.05 -24.08 14.88
N SER A 256 12.91 -24.35 14.26
CA SER A 256 12.05 -23.32 13.65
C SER A 256 11.50 -22.38 14.72
N LEU A 257 11.06 -22.91 15.87
CA LEU A 257 10.58 -22.10 17.00
C LEU A 257 11.69 -21.23 17.60
N GLU A 258 12.93 -21.74 17.68
CA GLU A 258 14.06 -20.95 18.15
C GLU A 258 14.40 -19.80 17.19
N ALA A 259 14.37 -20.05 15.88
CA ALA A 259 14.55 -19.02 14.86
C ALA A 259 13.41 -17.98 14.89
N GLU A 260 12.17 -18.42 15.03
CA GLU A 260 11.01 -17.53 15.16
C GLU A 260 11.07 -16.69 16.44
N LYS A 261 11.54 -17.26 17.55
CA LYS A 261 11.76 -16.53 18.80
C LYS A 261 12.80 -15.42 18.62
N ALA A 262 13.93 -15.70 17.95
CA ALA A 262 14.95 -14.70 17.67
C ALA A 262 14.41 -13.58 16.75
N LEU A 263 13.58 -13.93 15.76
CA LEU A 263 12.91 -12.95 14.90
C LEU A 263 11.93 -12.08 15.70
N LEU A 264 11.20 -12.67 16.64
CA LEU A 264 10.25 -11.94 17.49
C LEU A 264 10.97 -10.98 18.44
N GLU A 265 12.09 -11.38 19.01
CA GLU A 265 12.94 -10.54 19.87
C GLU A 265 13.52 -9.34 19.10
N THR A 266 14.06 -9.57 17.89
CA THR A 266 14.56 -8.48 17.02
C THR A 266 13.44 -7.54 16.57
N SER A 267 12.24 -8.07 16.34
CA SER A 267 11.05 -7.27 16.01
C SER A 267 10.61 -6.41 17.20
N GLN A 268 10.65 -6.96 18.42
CA GLN A 268 10.37 -6.23 19.64
C GLN A 268 11.38 -5.10 19.86
N GLU A 269 12.68 -5.36 19.74
CA GLU A 269 13.72 -4.34 19.87
C GLU A 269 13.54 -3.22 18.84
N THR A 270 13.19 -3.57 17.60
CA THR A 270 12.91 -2.58 16.54
C THR A 270 11.70 -1.71 16.89
N LEU A 271 10.63 -2.30 17.44
CA LEU A 271 9.44 -1.57 17.87
C LEU A 271 9.73 -0.66 19.06
N GLU A 272 10.49 -1.13 20.06
CA GLU A 272 10.89 -0.33 21.22
C GLU A 272 11.76 0.88 20.79
N ASN A 273 12.70 0.66 19.87
CA ASN A 273 13.53 1.72 19.30
C ASN A 273 12.67 2.74 18.51
N ASN A 274 11.74 2.27 17.69
CA ASN A 274 10.85 3.14 16.93
C ASN A 274 9.90 3.95 17.83
N LEU A 275 9.36 3.32 18.86
CA LEU A 275 8.51 3.96 19.86
C LEU A 275 9.30 5.05 20.60
N THR A 276 10.54 4.76 21.00
CA THR A 276 11.42 5.72 21.68
C THR A 276 11.76 6.90 20.76
N ALA A 277 12.07 6.66 19.49
CA ALA A 277 12.32 7.70 18.50
C ALA A 277 11.07 8.57 18.26
N THR A 278 9.90 7.97 18.18
CA THR A 278 8.62 8.68 18.00
C THR A 278 8.28 9.52 19.22
N ARG A 279 8.47 8.99 20.44
CA ARG A 279 8.29 9.75 21.69
C ARG A 279 9.26 10.93 21.79
N SER A 280 10.53 10.73 21.44
CA SER A 280 11.54 11.80 21.41
C SER A 280 11.15 12.89 20.41
N SER A 281 10.76 12.50 19.19
CA SER A 281 10.31 13.43 18.15
C SER A 281 9.06 14.20 18.58
N LYS A 282 8.07 13.54 19.20
CA LYS A 282 6.87 14.19 19.75
C LYS A 282 7.23 15.21 20.84
N LYS A 283 8.17 14.88 21.75
CA LYS A 283 8.65 15.82 22.76
C LYS A 283 9.31 17.04 22.10
N ASN A 284 10.19 16.82 21.12
CA ASN A 284 10.86 17.90 20.39
C ASN A 284 9.86 18.78 19.62
N LEU A 285 8.91 18.20 18.91
CA LEU A 285 7.84 18.92 18.22
C LEU A 285 6.97 19.73 19.19
N SER A 286 6.63 19.15 20.35
CA SER A 286 5.86 19.87 21.37
C SER A 286 6.65 21.03 21.99
N ALA A 287 7.96 20.87 22.18
CA ALA A 287 8.83 21.92 22.69
C ALA A 287 9.01 23.05 21.66
N VAL A 288 9.21 22.71 20.40
CA VAL A 288 9.32 23.68 19.29
C VAL A 288 7.99 24.41 19.06
N SER A 289 6.85 23.71 19.12
CA SER A 289 5.52 24.31 19.02
C SER A 289 5.23 25.29 20.16
N LYS A 290 5.57 24.93 21.41
CA LYS A 290 5.45 25.85 22.56
C LYS A 290 6.36 27.07 22.42
N LYS A 291 7.56 26.92 21.86
CA LYS A 291 8.51 28.02 21.65
C LYS A 291 8.06 28.99 20.55
N GLY A 292 7.47 28.46 19.47
CA GLY A 292 6.92 29.28 18.37
C GLY A 292 5.67 30.09 18.76
N ARG A 293 4.82 29.56 19.65
CA ARG A 293 3.68 30.32 20.20
C ARG A 293 4.11 31.42 21.17
N GLY A 294 5.22 31.24 21.88
CA GLY A 294 5.76 32.25 22.79
C GLY A 294 6.28 33.50 22.07
N THR A 295 7.02 33.34 20.98
CA THR A 295 7.57 34.47 20.21
C THR A 295 6.48 35.25 19.49
N THR A 296 5.48 34.57 18.92
CA THR A 296 4.32 35.22 18.28
C THR A 296 3.44 35.95 19.29
N CYS A 297 3.26 35.43 20.50
CA CYS A 297 2.57 36.15 21.58
C CYS A 297 3.32 37.43 21.99
N MET A 298 4.65 37.39 22.03
CA MET A 298 5.46 38.55 22.37
C MET A 298 5.38 39.64 21.29
N THR A 299 5.48 39.27 20.01
CA THR A 299 5.35 40.25 18.91
C THR A 299 3.95 40.85 18.84
N LEU A 300 2.91 40.03 19.04
CA LEU A 300 1.52 40.50 19.08
C LEU A 300 1.28 41.47 20.25
N GLY A 301 1.91 41.24 21.40
CA GLY A 301 1.90 42.18 22.53
C GLY A 301 2.54 43.54 22.20
N VAL A 302 3.67 43.55 21.47
CA VAL A 302 4.30 44.80 21.02
C VAL A 302 3.40 45.57 20.06
N VAL A 303 2.75 44.89 19.12
CA VAL A 303 1.81 45.52 18.16
C VAL A 303 0.62 46.15 18.89
N ILE A 304 0.03 45.46 19.87
CA ILE A 304 -1.07 45.99 20.69
C ILE A 304 -0.63 47.23 21.47
N LEU A 305 0.57 47.22 22.05
CA LEU A 305 1.09 48.36 22.81
C LEU A 305 1.26 49.59 21.93
N VAL A 306 1.78 49.43 20.70
CA VAL A 306 1.89 50.53 19.72
C VAL A 306 0.51 51.09 19.36
N LEU A 307 -0.49 50.23 19.17
CA LEU A 307 -1.88 50.64 18.94
C LEU A 307 -2.45 51.47 20.10
N ILE A 308 -2.19 51.06 21.34
CA ILE A 308 -2.66 51.80 22.53
C ILE A 308 -2.03 53.19 22.56
N ILE A 309 -0.71 53.28 22.41
CA ILE A 309 0.00 54.58 22.39
C ILE A 309 -0.56 55.46 21.28
N PHE A 310 -0.76 54.91 20.09
CA PHE A 310 -1.31 55.64 18.95
C PHE A 310 -2.71 56.22 19.25
N VAL A 311 -3.62 55.41 19.78
CA VAL A 311 -4.96 55.87 20.19
C VAL A 311 -4.88 56.93 21.28
N TRP A 312 -3.95 56.78 22.23
CA TRP A 312 -3.74 57.75 23.30
C TRP A 312 -3.24 59.11 22.77
N THR A 313 -2.24 59.11 21.90
CA THR A 313 -1.73 60.32 21.25
C THR A 313 -2.79 60.98 20.37
N TYR A 314 -3.57 60.19 19.63
CA TYR A 314 -4.70 60.69 18.84
C TYR A 314 -5.74 61.37 19.72
N MET A 315 -6.10 60.76 20.86
CA MET A 315 -7.03 61.36 21.83
C MET A 315 -6.48 62.64 22.43
N LEU A 316 -5.18 62.72 22.72
CA LEU A 316 -4.54 63.96 23.20
C LEU A 316 -4.62 65.09 22.17
N ILE A 317 -4.28 64.83 20.90
CA ILE A 317 -4.39 65.84 19.83
C ILE A 317 -5.83 66.27 19.60
N ARG A 318 -6.79 65.35 19.76
CA ARG A 318 -8.22 65.65 19.60
C ARG A 318 -8.77 66.51 20.74
N PHE A 319 -8.24 66.33 21.95
CA PHE A 319 -8.70 67.04 23.16
C PHE A 319 -7.99 68.37 23.39
N THR A 320 -6.73 68.51 22.96
CA THR A 320 -5.99 69.76 22.98
C THR A 320 -6.45 70.69 21.85
#